data_AF-A0A661BNG5-F1
#
_entry.id   AF-A0A661BNG5-F1
#
_cell.length_a   1.000
_cell.length_b   1.000
_cell.length_c   1.000
_cell.angle_alpha   90.00
_cell.angle_beta   90.00
_cell.angle_gamma   90.00
#
_symmetry.space_group_name_H-M   'P 1'
#
loop_
_entity.id
_entity.type
_entity.pdbx_description
1 polymer ?
#
loop_
_entity_poly.entity_id
_entity_poly.type
_entity_poly.pdbx_seq_one_letter_code
_entity_poly.pdbx_strand_id
1 'polypeptide(L)'
;MSKQHIHIGVEDAERGLRRFVDSWHKAESGKVDQAEIHLNFENFSMLASVLTPKRLELMKVLRQHGLQSIRSLSKQLRRDYKNVHTDVI
;
A
#
# COMPACT_ATOMS: atom_id res chain seq x y z
N MET A 1 15.41 7.86 -1.59
CA MET A 1 14.30 7.04 -1.05
C MET A 1 14.73 5.57 -1.12
N SER A 2 14.89 4.89 0.02
CA SER A 2 15.17 3.44 0.00
C SER A 2 13.97 2.71 -0.60
N LYS A 3 14.21 1.66 -1.40
CA LYS A 3 13.13 0.83 -1.94
C LYS A 3 12.62 -0.08 -0.81
N GLN A 4 11.53 0.32 -0.16
CA GLN A 4 10.74 -0.60 0.65
C GLN A 4 9.84 -1.42 -0.29
N HIS A 5 9.88 -2.73 -0.16
CA HIS A 5 9.00 -3.65 -0.89
C HIS A 5 7.83 -4.02 0.03
N ILE A 6 6.62 -3.74 -0.43
CA ILE A 6 5.38 -4.05 0.30
C ILE A 6 4.66 -5.13 -0.48
N HIS A 7 4.44 -6.27 0.16
CA HIS A 7 3.62 -7.35 -0.38
C HIS A 7 2.15 -7.00 -0.13
N ILE A 8 1.37 -6.91 -1.21
CA ILE A 8 -0.06 -6.60 -1.14
C ILE A 8 -0.82 -7.80 -1.70
N GLY A 9 -1.76 -8.33 -0.93
CA GLY A 9 -2.46 -9.55 -1.31
C GLY A 9 -3.83 -9.70 -0.69
N VAL A 10 -4.47 -10.82 -1.02
CA VAL A 10 -5.69 -11.29 -0.37
C VAL A 10 -5.30 -12.45 0.52
N GLU A 11 -5.60 -12.33 1.81
CA GLU A 11 -5.28 -13.35 2.80
C GLU A 11 -6.27 -13.26 3.96
N ASP A 12 -6.68 -14.42 4.45
CA ASP A 12 -7.48 -14.55 5.67
C ASP A 12 -6.67 -14.14 6.91
N ALA A 13 -7.34 -13.50 7.89
CA ALA A 13 -6.71 -12.94 9.08
C ALA A 13 -5.90 -13.97 9.88
N GLU A 14 -6.36 -15.21 9.99
CA GLU A 14 -5.63 -16.25 10.72
C GLU A 14 -4.32 -16.62 10.02
N ARG A 15 -4.32 -16.66 8.68
CA ARG A 15 -3.09 -16.93 7.92
C ARG A 15 -2.08 -15.79 8.10
N GLY A 16 -2.56 -14.55 8.10
CA GLY A 16 -1.73 -13.38 8.42
C GLY A 16 -1.12 -13.46 9.81
N LEU A 17 -1.91 -13.85 10.83
CA LEU A 17 -1.43 -14.01 12.20
C LEU A 17 -0.38 -15.12 12.31
N ARG A 18 -0.60 -16.28 11.67
CA ARG A 18 0.39 -17.38 11.64
C ARG A 18 1.72 -16.92 11.04
N ARG A 19 1.69 -16.22 9.90
CA ARG A 19 2.89 -15.64 9.26
C ARG A 19 3.63 -14.67 10.18
N PHE A 20 2.90 -13.83 10.90
CA PHE A 20 3.47 -12.91 11.88
C PHE A 20 4.20 -13.67 13.00
N VAL A 21 3.56 -14.68 13.60
CA VAL A 21 4.16 -15.52 14.66
C VAL A 21 5.41 -16.25 14.15
N ASP A 22 5.36 -16.83 12.94
CA ASP A 22 6.52 -17.50 12.35
C ASP A 22 7.70 -16.52 12.15
N SER A 23 7.40 -15.30 11.71
CA SER A 23 8.41 -14.25 11.51
C SER A 23 8.98 -13.77 12.84
N TRP A 24 8.16 -13.69 13.89
CA TRP A 24 8.58 -13.36 15.25
C TRP A 24 9.58 -14.38 15.80
N HIS A 25 9.26 -15.67 15.71
CA HIS A 25 10.17 -16.72 16.20
C HIS A 25 11.49 -16.78 15.42
N LYS A 26 11.46 -16.54 14.10
CA LYS A 26 12.69 -16.39 13.32
C LYS A 26 13.52 -15.22 13.83
N ALA A 27 12.88 -14.11 14.18
CA ALA A 27 13.55 -12.96 14.75
C ALA A 27 14.20 -13.22 16.11
N GLU A 28 13.50 -13.88 17.02
CA GLU A 28 14.07 -14.28 18.31
C GLU A 28 15.26 -15.22 18.15
N SER A 29 15.23 -16.12 17.17
CA SER A 29 16.32 -17.06 16.90
C SER A 29 17.52 -16.45 16.16
N GLY A 30 17.50 -15.14 15.86
CA GLY A 30 18.56 -14.44 15.13
C GLY A 30 18.62 -14.78 13.63
N LYS A 31 17.57 -15.40 13.08
CA LYS A 31 17.47 -15.82 11.67
C LYS A 31 16.64 -14.84 10.84
N VAL A 32 16.93 -13.54 10.94
CA VAL A 32 16.26 -12.52 10.11
C VAL A 32 17.17 -12.08 8.98
N ASP A 33 16.81 -12.42 7.74
CA ASP A 33 17.49 -11.90 6.56
C ASP A 33 17.00 -10.48 6.24
N GLN A 34 15.68 -10.26 6.26
CA GLN A 34 15.07 -8.96 5.97
C GLN A 34 13.67 -8.84 6.57
N ALA A 35 13.28 -7.63 7.00
CA ALA A 35 11.91 -7.35 7.44
C ALA A 35 10.94 -7.40 6.24
N GLU A 36 9.95 -8.28 6.30
CA GLU A 36 8.86 -8.34 5.33
C GLU A 36 7.72 -7.39 5.75
N ILE A 37 7.18 -6.63 4.80
CA ILE A 37 6.00 -5.78 5.01
C ILE A 37 4.86 -6.33 4.18
N HIS A 38 3.79 -6.78 4.84
CA HIS A 38 2.59 -7.31 4.21
C HIS A 38 1.38 -6.43 4.52
N LEU A 39 0.57 -6.15 3.50
CA LEU A 39 -0.72 -5.48 3.61
C LEU A 39 -1.77 -6.35 2.90
N ASN A 40 -2.58 -7.02 3.71
CA ASN A 40 -3.54 -8.00 3.22
C ASN A 40 -4.97 -7.49 3.35
N PHE A 41 -5.80 -7.86 2.37
CA PHE A 41 -7.24 -7.63 2.36
C PHE A 41 -7.98 -8.97 2.52
N GLU A 42 -9.14 -8.97 3.17
CA GLU A 42 -9.92 -10.19 3.39
C GLU A 42 -10.37 -10.86 2.08
N ASN A 43 -10.67 -10.05 1.07
CA ASN A 43 -11.12 -10.53 -0.23
C ASN A 43 -10.71 -9.58 -1.36
N PHE A 44 -10.80 -10.09 -2.59
CA PHE A 44 -10.45 -9.34 -3.78
C PHE A 44 -11.31 -8.09 -3.98
N SER A 45 -12.60 -8.14 -3.64
CA SER A 45 -13.50 -7.00 -3.79
C SER A 45 -13.06 -5.82 -2.93
N MET A 46 -12.61 -6.08 -1.69
CA MET A 46 -12.04 -5.07 -0.81
C MET A 46 -10.71 -4.52 -1.33
N LEU A 47 -9.82 -5.40 -1.82
CA LEU A 47 -8.56 -4.95 -2.44
C LEU A 47 -8.84 -4.02 -3.62
N ALA A 48 -9.74 -4.42 -4.52
CA ALA A 48 -10.05 -3.69 -5.75
C ALA A 48 -10.77 -2.36 -5.48
N SER A 49 -11.55 -2.25 -4.40
CA SER A 49 -12.21 -0.99 -4.01
C SER A 49 -11.23 0.03 -3.41
N VAL A 50 -10.19 -0.45 -2.72
CA VAL A 50 -9.17 0.42 -2.11
C VAL A 50 -8.09 0.80 -3.12
N LEU A 51 -7.51 -0.17 -3.83
CA LEU A 51 -6.41 0.01 -4.77
C LEU A 51 -6.90 0.11 -6.22
N THR A 52 -7.81 1.05 -6.44
CA THR A 52 -8.31 1.32 -7.80
C THR A 52 -7.18 1.77 -8.72
N PRO A 53 -7.29 1.54 -10.05
CA PRO A 53 -6.28 2.01 -11.01
C PRO A 53 -5.94 3.51 -10.86
N LYS A 54 -6.93 4.32 -10.51
CA LYS A 54 -6.79 5.78 -10.33
C LYS A 54 -6.06 6.16 -9.04
N ARG A 55 -6.30 5.43 -7.94
CA ARG A 55 -5.53 5.62 -6.69
C ARG A 55 -4.08 5.15 -6.85
N LEU A 56 -3.84 4.05 -7.59
CA LEU A 56 -2.49 3.59 -7.93
C LEU A 56 -1.73 4.60 -8.80
N GLU A 57 -2.40 5.22 -9.77
CA GLU A 57 -1.83 6.32 -10.58
C GLU A 57 -1.43 7.52 -9.70
N LEU A 58 -2.32 7.94 -8.80
CA LEU A 58 -2.06 9.01 -7.83
C LEU A 58 -0.85 8.69 -6.94
N MET A 59 -0.78 7.48 -6.38
CA MET A 59 0.36 7.05 -5.56
C MET A 59 1.69 7.08 -6.32
N LYS A 60 1.70 6.71 -7.61
CA LYS A 60 2.92 6.79 -8.43
C LYS A 60 3.40 8.24 -8.58
N VAL A 61 2.49 9.18 -8.81
CA VAL A 61 2.79 10.61 -8.90
C VAL A 61 3.35 11.14 -7.58
N LEU A 62 2.71 10.81 -6.45
CA LEU A 62 3.23 11.17 -5.11
C LEU A 62 4.62 10.59 -4.86
N ARG A 63 4.87 9.34 -5.25
CA ARG A 63 6.20 8.72 -5.11
C ARG A 63 7.27 9.40 -5.96
N GLN A 64 6.91 9.93 -7.12
CA GLN A 64 7.84 10.61 -8.03
C GLN A 64 8.11 12.06 -7.62
N HIS A 65 7.08 12.78 -7.16
CA HIS A 65 7.14 14.22 -6.92
C HIS A 65 7.13 14.63 -5.44
N GLY A 66 6.99 13.67 -4.52
CA GLY A 66 6.92 13.91 -3.09
C GLY A 66 5.55 14.39 -2.63
N LEU A 67 5.49 14.96 -1.42
CA LEU A 67 4.27 15.50 -0.84
C LEU A 67 3.76 16.68 -1.68
N GLN A 68 2.48 16.65 -2.01
CA GLN A 68 1.83 17.66 -2.84
C GLN A 68 0.44 18.01 -2.30
N SER A 69 0.00 19.24 -2.57
CA SER A 69 -1.39 19.60 -2.32
C SER A 69 -2.33 18.87 -3.30
N ILE A 70 -3.58 18.65 -2.90
CA ILE A 70 -4.63 18.04 -3.76
C ILE A 70 -4.75 18.81 -5.09
N ARG A 71 -4.62 20.15 -5.04
CA ARG A 71 -4.66 21.02 -6.24
C ARG A 71 -3.46 20.82 -7.16
N SER A 72 -2.27 20.55 -6.61
CA SER A 72 -1.10 20.20 -7.41
C SER A 72 -1.29 18.85 -8.08
N LEU A 73 -1.73 17.84 -7.31
CA LEU A 73 -2.01 16.50 -7.80
C LEU A 73 -3.05 16.51 -8.93
N SER A 74 -4.14 17.27 -8.78
CA SER A 74 -5.19 17.36 -9.81
C SER A 74 -4.65 17.91 -11.13
N LYS A 75 -3.76 18.91 -11.07
CA LYS A 75 -3.10 19.47 -12.26
C LYS A 75 -2.13 18.47 -12.90
N GLN A 76 -1.32 17.78 -12.10
CA GLN A 76 -0.35 16.80 -12.60
C GLN A 76 -1.03 15.59 -13.24
N LEU A 77 -2.06 15.06 -12.57
CA LEU A 77 -2.87 13.94 -13.05
C LEU A 77 -3.82 14.33 -14.21
N ARG A 78 -4.00 15.64 -14.46
CA ARG A 78 -4.99 16.17 -15.43
C ARG A 78 -6.40 15.64 -15.15
N ARG A 79 -6.79 15.64 -13.88
CA ARG A 79 -8.08 15.15 -13.40
C ARG A 79 -8.81 16.25 -12.63
N ASP A 80 -10.13 16.16 -12.58
CA ASP A 80 -10.95 17.06 -11.78
C ASP A 80 -10.53 17.03 -10.31
N TYR A 81 -10.43 18.23 -9.71
CA TYR A 81 -10.07 18.40 -8.31
C TYR A 81 -10.96 17.57 -7.38
N LYS A 82 -12.27 17.56 -7.62
CA LYS A 82 -13.24 16.79 -6.82
C LYS A 82 -12.93 15.29 -6.82
N ASN A 83 -12.57 14.74 -7.98
CA ASN A 83 -12.26 13.32 -8.11
C ASN A 83 -10.93 12.96 -7.42
N VAL A 84 -9.92 13.84 -7.51
CA VAL A 84 -8.66 13.65 -6.80
C VAL A 84 -8.85 13.80 -5.29
N HIS A 85 -9.69 14.72 -4.84
CA HIS A 85 -10.05 14.86 -3.44
C HIS A 85 -10.70 13.59 -2.88
N THR A 86 -11.66 13.00 -3.60
CA THR A 86 -12.29 11.71 -3.24
C THR A 86 -11.32 10.51 -3.26
N ASP A 87 -10.23 10.60 -4.03
CA ASP A 87 -9.20 9.57 -4.00
C ASP A 87 -8.26 9.68 -2.80
N VAL A 88 -8.19 10.85 -2.16
CA VAL A 88 -7.27 11.16 -1.05
C VAL A 88 -7.97 11.08 0.33
N ILE A 89 -9.27 11.37 0.38
CA ILE A 89 -10.11 11.33 1.60
C ILE A 89 -11.01 10.10 1.55
#